data_AF-A0A0W8I3C7-F1
#
_entry.id   AF-A0A0W8I3C7-F1
#
_cell.length_a   1.000
_cell.length_b   1.000
_cell.length_c   1.000
_cell.angle_alpha   90.00
_cell.angle_beta   90.00
_cell.angle_gamma   90.00
#
_symmetry.space_group_name_H-M   'P 1'
#
loop_
_entity.id
_entity.type
_entity.pdbx_description
1 polymer ?
#
loop_
_entity_poly.entity_id
_entity_poly.type
_entity_poly.pdbx_seq_one_letter_code
_entity_poly.pdbx_strand_id
1 'polypeptide(L)'
;MLASVVLLLIGTGGLFHANTPGCCGTPADEGPSRTAPVPEPWGDDVLAAAELSGLPPEIVAAQLDVESRWDPRAVSHAGAQGLAQFMPDTWERYGRGDPFDPRAAIRAQGVYLKDLRRMVRGLAPASAQEEIDLVLAAYNAGPTAVLRHGGIPPFAETRGYVAQIRELAATTYAGIGA
;
A
#
# COMPACT_ATOMS: atom_id res chain seq x y z
N MET A 1 0.26 -24.22 -0.83
CA MET A 1 1.17 -23.10 -1.10
C MET A 1 0.97 -22.10 0.02
N LEU A 2 1.94 -22.01 0.94
CA LEU A 2 1.89 -21.13 2.09
C LEU A 2 2.32 -19.74 1.60
N ALA A 3 1.43 -18.75 1.66
CA ALA A 3 1.83 -17.35 1.51
C ALA A 3 2.61 -16.99 2.77
N SER A 4 3.92 -16.76 2.62
CA SER A 4 4.82 -16.49 3.74
C SER A 4 5.26 -15.04 3.74
N VAL A 5 4.75 -14.33 4.75
CA VAL A 5 5.44 -13.47 5.71
C VAL A 5 6.28 -12.32 5.16
N VAL A 6 5.69 -11.11 5.16
CA VAL A 6 6.45 -9.85 5.19
C VAL A 6 6.69 -9.51 6.67
N LEU A 7 7.84 -9.94 7.20
CA LEU A 7 8.33 -9.49 8.51
C LEU A 7 9.29 -8.32 8.29
N LEU A 8 8.79 -7.09 8.42
CA LEU A 8 9.62 -5.89 8.38
C LEU A 8 9.84 -5.36 9.81
N LEU A 9 11.07 -5.49 10.30
CA LEU A 9 11.50 -5.06 11.63
C LEU A 9 11.44 -3.52 11.77
N ILE A 10 10.84 -3.04 12.85
CA ILE A 10 10.66 -1.62 13.20
C ILE A 10 12.00 -1.04 13.69
N GLY A 11 12.45 0.05 13.08
CA GLY A 11 13.54 0.88 13.58
C GLY A 11 12.99 2.27 13.92
N THR A 12 12.98 2.60 15.22
CA THR A 12 12.58 3.92 15.75
C THR A 12 13.76 4.90 15.76
N GLY A 13 13.51 6.15 15.36
CA GLY A 13 14.39 7.31 15.61
C GLY A 13 14.23 8.36 14.49
N GLY A 14 14.05 9.65 14.74
CA GLY A 14 14.09 10.43 15.97
C GLY A 14 13.54 11.84 15.71
N LEU A 15 13.39 12.62 16.79
CA LEU A 15 12.99 14.02 16.76
C LEU A 15 13.99 14.87 15.97
N PHE A 16 13.49 15.78 15.14
CA PHE A 16 14.24 16.96 14.71
C PHE A 16 13.49 18.23 15.11
N HIS A 17 14.21 19.07 15.85
CA HIS A 17 13.83 20.42 16.22
C HIS A 17 14.86 21.35 15.54
N ALA A 18 14.40 22.28 14.71
CA ALA A 18 15.24 23.38 14.24
C ALA A 18 14.40 24.65 14.13
N ASN A 19 14.88 25.69 14.80
CA ASN A 19 14.37 27.05 14.76
C ASN A 19 15.54 27.96 14.35
N THR A 20 15.39 28.77 13.30
CA THR A 20 15.70 30.22 13.28
C THR A 20 15.44 30.85 11.90
N PRO A 21 15.18 32.17 11.83
CA PRO A 21 14.57 32.84 10.69
C PRO A 21 15.58 33.52 9.75
N GLY A 22 15.25 33.63 8.46
CA GLY A 22 16.06 34.34 7.47
C GLY A 22 15.25 34.71 6.24
N CYS A 23 15.28 36.00 5.90
CA CYS A 23 14.41 36.71 4.97
C CYS A 23 14.62 36.40 3.48
N CYS A 24 13.60 36.83 2.71
CA CYS A 24 13.53 37.10 1.26
C CYS A 24 13.47 35.91 0.27
N GLY A 25 12.33 35.85 -0.43
CA GLY A 25 11.97 34.87 -1.45
C GLY A 25 10.74 34.08 -1.02
N THR A 26 9.52 34.57 -1.28
CA THR A 26 8.33 33.72 -1.24
C THR A 26 8.27 32.95 -2.55
N PRO A 27 8.56 31.63 -2.60
CA PRO A 27 7.91 30.80 -3.60
C PRO A 27 6.41 30.85 -3.29
N ALA A 28 5.62 30.82 -4.36
CA ALA A 28 4.17 30.82 -4.29
C ALA A 28 3.69 29.80 -3.24
N ASP A 29 2.67 30.22 -2.51
CA ASP A 29 1.82 29.42 -1.64
C ASP A 29 1.25 28.23 -2.43
N GLU A 30 2.03 27.16 -2.57
CA GLU A 30 1.50 25.86 -2.93
C GLU A 30 0.81 25.35 -1.67
N GLY A 31 -0.52 25.41 -1.66
CA GLY A 31 -1.33 24.66 -0.70
C GLY A 31 -0.84 23.21 -0.61
N PRO A 32 -1.16 22.48 0.48
CA PRO A 32 -0.62 21.15 0.72
C PRO A 32 -0.72 20.30 -0.55
N SER A 33 0.43 19.83 -1.04
CA SER A 33 0.47 19.00 -2.24
C SER A 33 -0.55 17.86 -2.08
N ARG A 34 -1.40 17.64 -3.08
CA ARG A 34 -2.40 16.56 -3.08
C ARG A 34 -1.78 15.18 -2.90
N THR A 35 -0.46 15.07 -3.07
CA THR A 35 0.30 13.84 -2.94
C THR A 35 1.20 13.82 -1.71
N ALA A 36 1.34 14.90 -0.94
CA ALA A 36 2.03 14.82 0.34
C ALA A 36 1.25 13.90 1.30
N PRO A 37 1.87 12.93 1.98
CA PRO A 37 3.32 12.66 2.11
C PRO A 37 3.88 11.48 1.28
N VAL A 38 3.30 11.14 0.12
CA VAL A 38 3.88 10.16 -0.81
C VAL A 38 5.28 10.64 -1.27
N PRO A 39 6.31 9.77 -1.24
CA PRO A 39 7.61 10.12 -1.79
C PRO A 39 7.56 10.44 -3.29
N GLU A 40 8.18 11.55 -3.67
CA GLU A 40 8.38 11.88 -5.08
C GLU A 40 9.30 10.84 -5.75
N PRO A 41 9.05 10.48 -7.03
CA PRO A 41 8.11 11.09 -7.97
C PRO A 41 6.80 10.28 -8.16
N TRP A 42 6.30 9.60 -7.12
CA TRP A 42 5.27 8.55 -7.27
C TRP A 42 3.84 8.99 -6.93
N GLY A 43 3.63 10.24 -6.54
CA GLY A 43 2.31 10.75 -6.16
C GLY A 43 1.21 10.47 -7.21
N ASP A 44 1.46 10.82 -8.46
CA ASP A 44 0.50 10.60 -9.55
C ASP A 44 0.28 9.10 -9.85
N ASP A 45 1.32 8.26 -9.71
CA ASP A 45 1.19 6.81 -9.89
C ASP A 45 0.26 6.21 -8.81
N VAL A 46 0.37 6.68 -7.56
CA VAL A 46 -0.52 6.27 -6.45
C VAL A 46 -1.96 6.67 -6.72
N LEU A 47 -2.19 7.91 -7.16
CA LEU A 47 -3.54 8.38 -7.51
C LEU A 47 -4.15 7.55 -8.65
N ALA A 48 -3.36 7.22 -9.67
CA ALA A 48 -3.81 6.36 -10.77
C ALA A 48 -4.11 4.92 -10.31
N ALA A 49 -3.31 4.35 -9.42
CA ALA A 49 -3.54 3.03 -8.84
C ALA A 49 -4.80 3.01 -7.95
N ALA A 50 -5.03 4.07 -7.19
CA ALA A 50 -6.23 4.28 -6.39
C ALA A 50 -7.47 4.35 -7.26
N GLU A 51 -7.46 5.16 -8.31
CA GLU A 51 -8.56 5.25 -9.29
C GLU A 51 -8.85 3.88 -9.93
N LEU A 52 -7.80 3.17 -10.37
CA LEU A 52 -7.94 1.87 -11.03
C LEU A 52 -8.56 0.79 -10.14
N SER A 53 -8.13 0.75 -8.88
CA SER A 53 -8.62 -0.21 -7.87
C SER A 53 -9.96 0.21 -7.25
N GLY A 54 -10.25 1.51 -7.28
CA GLY A 54 -11.31 2.18 -6.55
C GLY A 54 -11.12 2.13 -5.03
N LEU A 55 -9.91 1.87 -4.54
CA LEU A 55 -9.56 2.06 -3.13
C LEU A 55 -9.14 3.51 -2.91
N PRO A 56 -9.29 4.05 -1.68
CA PRO A 56 -8.78 5.38 -1.35
C PRO A 56 -7.27 5.48 -1.57
N PRO A 57 -6.74 6.60 -2.08
CA PRO A 57 -5.31 6.77 -2.32
C PRO A 57 -4.47 6.68 -1.02
N GLU A 58 -5.05 7.06 0.12
CA GLU A 58 -4.42 6.92 1.43
C GLU A 58 -4.15 5.44 1.78
N ILE A 59 -5.05 4.54 1.39
CA ILE A 59 -4.89 3.10 1.58
C ILE A 59 -3.78 2.55 0.66
N VAL A 60 -3.74 3.00 -0.59
CA VAL A 60 -2.70 2.57 -1.55
C VAL A 60 -1.31 3.03 -1.11
N ALA A 61 -1.18 4.29 -0.69
CA ALA A 61 0.06 4.85 -0.16
C ALA A 61 0.50 4.15 1.13
N ALA A 62 -0.40 3.99 2.09
CA ALA A 62 -0.13 3.28 3.34
C ALA A 62 0.27 1.82 3.09
N GLN A 63 -0.32 1.16 2.10
CA GLN A 63 0.07 -0.18 1.73
C GLN A 63 1.50 -0.24 1.19
N LEU A 64 1.88 0.64 0.26
CA LEU A 64 3.24 0.71 -0.28
C LEU A 64 4.29 0.96 0.82
N ASP A 65 3.94 1.78 1.81
CA ASP A 65 4.77 2.00 3.00
C ASP A 65 4.94 0.71 3.83
N VAL A 66 3.86 -0.01 4.11
CA VAL A 66 3.92 -1.28 4.85
C VAL A 66 4.70 -2.36 4.09
N GLU A 67 4.57 -2.41 2.76
CA GLU A 67 5.26 -3.40 1.93
C GLU A 67 6.78 -3.21 1.93
N SER A 68 7.27 -1.99 1.70
CA SER A 68 8.71 -1.77 1.46
C SER A 68 9.30 -0.56 2.16
N ARG A 69 8.51 0.22 2.90
CA ARG A 69 8.85 1.59 3.32
C ARG A 69 9.35 2.43 2.15
N TRP A 70 8.69 2.27 1.01
CA TRP A 70 9.04 2.94 -0.22
C TRP A 70 10.44 2.59 -0.78
N ASP A 71 11.04 1.44 -0.41
CA ASP A 71 12.29 0.95 -1.01
C ASP A 71 12.03 0.17 -2.31
N PRO A 72 12.40 0.71 -3.49
CA PRO A 72 12.14 0.05 -4.76
C PRO A 72 13.02 -1.17 -5.00
N ARG A 73 14.04 -1.42 -4.16
CA ARG A 73 14.95 -2.55 -4.25
C ARG A 73 14.70 -3.62 -3.18
N ALA A 74 13.62 -3.48 -2.40
CA ALA A 74 13.30 -4.41 -1.34
C ALA A 74 13.11 -5.84 -1.87
N VAL A 75 13.70 -6.82 -1.17
CA VAL A 75 13.50 -8.24 -1.42
C VAL A 75 13.24 -8.94 -0.09
N SER A 76 12.09 -9.60 0.04
CA SER A 76 11.78 -10.37 1.24
C SER A 76 12.50 -11.72 1.26
N HIS A 77 12.56 -12.36 2.43
CA HIS A 77 13.09 -13.74 2.55
C HIS A 77 12.28 -14.76 1.74
N ALA A 78 10.99 -14.49 1.50
CA ALA A 78 10.14 -15.33 0.66
C ALA A 78 10.34 -15.06 -0.85
N GLY A 79 11.06 -14.00 -1.22
CA GLY A 79 11.31 -13.62 -2.59
C GLY A 79 10.31 -12.61 -3.16
N ALA A 80 9.56 -11.89 -2.31
CA ALA A 80 8.75 -10.77 -2.74
C ALA A 80 9.65 -9.60 -3.20
N GLN A 81 9.28 -8.89 -4.26
CA GLN A 81 10.16 -7.97 -4.96
C GLN A 81 9.58 -6.56 -5.11
N GLY A 82 10.46 -5.57 -4.94
CA GLY A 82 10.24 -4.19 -5.28
C GLY A 82 9.28 -3.45 -4.37
N LEU A 83 8.85 -2.27 -4.83
CA LEU A 83 8.10 -1.31 -4.01
C LEU A 83 6.81 -1.89 -3.42
N ALA A 84 6.12 -2.73 -4.18
CA ALA A 84 4.83 -3.33 -3.81
C ALA A 84 4.96 -4.80 -3.35
N GLN A 85 6.19 -5.30 -3.15
CA GLN A 85 6.51 -6.65 -2.68
C GLN A 85 5.72 -7.76 -3.41
N PHE A 86 5.76 -7.74 -4.74
CA PHE A 86 5.12 -8.80 -5.51
C PHE A 86 5.90 -10.11 -5.41
N MET A 87 5.20 -11.21 -5.10
CA MET A 87 5.71 -12.54 -5.35
C MET A 87 5.84 -12.79 -6.87
N PRO A 88 6.85 -13.54 -7.35
CA PRO A 88 7.07 -13.76 -8.78
C PRO A 88 5.83 -14.27 -9.53
N ASP A 89 5.13 -15.28 -9.01
CA ASP A 89 3.91 -15.82 -9.63
C ASP A 89 2.77 -14.79 -9.75
N THR A 90 2.70 -13.83 -8.83
CA THR A 90 1.74 -12.73 -8.88
C THR A 90 2.18 -11.68 -9.89
N TRP A 91 3.50 -11.38 -9.95
CA TRP A 91 4.06 -10.47 -10.93
C TRP A 91 3.83 -10.94 -12.36
N GLU A 92 3.97 -12.23 -12.65
CA GLU A 92 3.69 -12.78 -13.98
C GLU A 92 2.26 -12.49 -14.48
N ARG A 93 1.30 -12.39 -13.56
CA ARG A 93 -0.11 -12.13 -13.88
C ARG A 93 -0.38 -10.64 -14.06
N TYR A 94 0.05 -9.83 -13.10
CA TYR A 94 -0.36 -8.43 -12.99
C TYR A 94 0.71 -7.43 -13.41
N GLY A 95 1.99 -7.79 -13.30
CA GLY A 95 3.13 -6.97 -13.64
C GLY A 95 3.45 -6.94 -15.13
N ARG A 96 4.21 -5.92 -15.54
CA ARG A 96 4.77 -5.79 -16.89
C ARG A 96 6.18 -5.22 -16.76
N GLY A 97 7.17 -5.90 -17.32
CA GLY A 97 8.57 -5.52 -17.18
C GLY A 97 9.16 -5.92 -15.82
N ASP A 98 9.93 -5.01 -15.23
CA ASP A 98 10.73 -5.25 -14.02
C ASP A 98 9.92 -4.98 -12.73
N PRO A 99 9.81 -5.93 -11.78
CA PRO A 99 9.17 -5.68 -10.48
C PRO A 99 9.87 -4.63 -9.61
N PHE A 100 11.15 -4.34 -9.88
CA PHE A 100 11.90 -3.27 -9.21
C PHE A 100 11.70 -1.89 -9.85
N ASP A 101 11.00 -1.78 -10.99
CA ASP A 101 10.55 -0.49 -11.52
C ASP A 101 9.36 0.01 -10.67
N PRO A 102 9.50 1.14 -9.94
CA PRO A 102 8.48 1.58 -8.99
C PRO A 102 7.15 1.91 -9.66
N ARG A 103 7.19 2.53 -10.84
CA ARG A 103 5.98 2.93 -11.56
C ARG A 103 5.25 1.70 -12.10
N ALA A 104 5.99 0.69 -12.58
CA ALA A 104 5.43 -0.60 -12.96
C ALA A 104 4.80 -1.32 -11.78
N ALA A 105 5.48 -1.33 -10.62
CA ALA A 105 4.98 -1.93 -9.40
C ALA A 105 3.68 -1.27 -8.90
N ILE A 106 3.62 0.06 -8.83
CA ILE A 106 2.43 0.79 -8.38
C ILE A 106 1.24 0.56 -9.34
N ARG A 107 1.48 0.60 -10.66
CA ARG A 107 0.43 0.26 -11.64
C ARG A 107 -0.08 -1.17 -11.47
N ALA A 108 0.83 -2.14 -11.31
CA ALA A 108 0.47 -3.54 -11.09
C ALA A 108 -0.33 -3.73 -9.80
N GLN A 109 0.02 -3.00 -8.73
CA GLN A 109 -0.73 -3.00 -7.47
C GLN A 109 -2.17 -2.50 -7.68
N GLY A 110 -2.37 -1.40 -8.42
CA GLY A 110 -3.71 -0.94 -8.77
C GLY A 110 -4.55 -1.99 -9.50
N VAL A 111 -3.96 -2.69 -10.49
CA VAL A 111 -4.64 -3.78 -11.21
C VAL A 111 -4.97 -4.94 -10.28
N TYR A 112 -4.02 -5.35 -9.44
CA TYR A 112 -4.20 -6.49 -8.55
C TYR A 112 -5.25 -6.20 -7.47
N LEU A 113 -5.21 -5.01 -6.84
CA LEU A 113 -6.22 -4.57 -5.88
C LEU A 113 -7.62 -4.53 -6.48
N LYS A 114 -7.77 -4.10 -7.74
CA LYS A 114 -9.05 -4.16 -8.48
C LYS A 114 -9.60 -5.58 -8.56
N ASP A 115 -8.73 -6.55 -8.84
CA ASP A 115 -9.11 -7.95 -8.99
C ASP A 115 -9.44 -8.59 -7.63
N LEU A 116 -8.63 -8.33 -6.61
CA LEU A 116 -8.91 -8.73 -5.22
C LEU A 116 -10.25 -8.19 -4.74
N ARG A 117 -10.53 -6.91 -5.01
CA ARG A 117 -11.81 -6.27 -4.69
C ARG A 117 -12.98 -7.00 -5.34
N ARG A 118 -12.86 -7.39 -6.61
CA ARG A 118 -13.88 -8.21 -7.29
C ARG A 118 -14.06 -9.57 -6.60
N MET A 119 -12.99 -10.24 -6.19
CA MET A 119 -13.07 -11.55 -5.54
C MET A 119 -13.77 -11.45 -4.17
N VAL A 120 -13.39 -10.49 -3.33
CA VAL A 120 -13.92 -10.39 -1.96
C VAL A 120 -15.35 -9.86 -1.90
N ARG A 121 -15.84 -9.15 -2.92
CA ARG A 121 -17.26 -8.76 -3.03
C ARG A 121 -18.21 -9.94 -3.00
N GLY A 122 -17.76 -11.14 -3.41
CA GLY A 122 -18.53 -12.37 -3.29
C GLY A 122 -18.84 -12.77 -1.84
N LEU A 123 -18.12 -12.20 -0.86
CA LEU A 123 -18.38 -12.37 0.58
C LEU A 123 -19.45 -11.40 1.12
N ALA A 124 -19.98 -10.50 0.29
CA ALA A 124 -20.97 -9.50 0.65
C ALA A 124 -20.59 -8.66 1.89
N PRO A 125 -19.47 -7.91 1.84
CA PRO A 125 -19.05 -7.05 2.96
C PRO A 125 -20.16 -6.08 3.34
N ALA A 126 -20.38 -5.89 4.64
CA ALA A 126 -21.44 -5.06 5.19
C ALA A 126 -21.14 -3.55 5.05
N SER A 127 -19.90 -3.17 4.74
CA SER A 127 -19.49 -1.79 4.56
C SER A 127 -18.32 -1.66 3.58
N ALA A 128 -18.11 -0.44 3.08
CA ALA A 128 -16.93 -0.12 2.27
C ALA A 128 -15.61 -0.37 3.04
N GLN A 129 -15.58 -0.11 4.34
CA GLN A 129 -14.39 -0.38 5.17
C GLN A 129 -14.11 -1.88 5.25
N GLU A 130 -15.13 -2.71 5.47
CA GLU A 130 -14.96 -4.16 5.50
C GLU A 130 -14.48 -4.69 4.15
N GLU A 131 -14.99 -4.16 3.04
CA GLU A 131 -14.50 -4.49 1.70
C GLU A 131 -13.00 -4.17 1.56
N ILE A 132 -12.55 -2.99 2.00
CA ILE A 132 -11.14 -2.60 2.01
C ILE A 132 -10.31 -3.56 2.86
N ASP A 133 -10.76 -3.86 4.08
CA ASP A 133 -10.04 -4.73 5.02
C ASP A 133 -9.88 -6.16 4.44
N LEU A 134 -10.90 -6.66 3.72
CA LEU A 134 -10.84 -7.94 3.01
C LEU A 134 -9.87 -7.90 1.81
N VAL A 135 -9.82 -6.80 1.06
CA VAL A 135 -8.85 -6.62 -0.04
C VAL A 135 -7.42 -6.64 0.49
N LEU A 136 -7.14 -5.88 1.55
CA LEU A 136 -5.82 -5.85 2.19
C LEU A 136 -5.44 -7.23 2.75
N ALA A 137 -6.37 -7.90 3.41
CA ALA A 137 -6.14 -9.27 3.88
C ALA A 137 -5.87 -10.24 2.72
N ALA A 138 -6.56 -10.10 1.59
CA ALA A 138 -6.37 -10.95 0.42
C ALA A 138 -5.04 -10.68 -0.29
N TYR A 139 -4.52 -9.46 -0.22
CA TYR A 139 -3.18 -9.14 -0.72
C TYR A 139 -2.11 -9.86 0.09
N ASN A 140 -2.16 -9.76 1.42
CA ASN A 140 -1.15 -10.35 2.32
C ASN A 140 -1.28 -11.88 2.47
N ALA A 141 -2.47 -12.40 2.77
CA ALA A 141 -2.69 -13.82 3.02
C ALA A 141 -2.97 -14.64 1.75
N GLY A 142 -3.19 -13.97 0.62
CA GLY A 142 -3.70 -14.54 -0.61
C GLY A 142 -5.24 -14.65 -0.63
N PRO A 143 -5.89 -14.43 -1.80
CA PRO A 143 -7.35 -14.39 -1.90
C PRO A 143 -8.01 -15.73 -1.57
N THR A 144 -7.34 -16.86 -1.84
CA THR A 144 -7.86 -18.19 -1.50
C THR A 144 -8.03 -18.36 0.01
N ALA A 145 -7.12 -17.82 0.83
CA ALA A 145 -7.21 -17.93 2.28
C ALA A 145 -8.42 -17.14 2.80
N VAL A 146 -8.62 -15.92 2.31
CA VAL A 146 -9.76 -15.06 2.68
C VAL A 146 -11.09 -15.71 2.28
N LEU A 147 -11.20 -16.19 1.04
CA LEU A 147 -12.44 -16.83 0.55
C LEU A 147 -12.77 -18.11 1.32
N ARG A 148 -11.76 -18.93 1.67
CA ARG A 148 -11.99 -20.16 2.45
C ARG A 148 -12.43 -19.90 3.89
N HIS A 149 -11.99 -18.79 4.48
CA HIS A 149 -12.42 -18.39 5.82
C HIS A 149 -13.74 -17.60 5.82
N GLY A 150 -14.18 -17.11 4.66
CA GLY A 150 -15.32 -16.20 4.57
C GLY A 150 -15.05 -14.83 5.22
N GLY A 151 -13.79 -14.42 5.30
CA GLY A 151 -13.38 -13.21 6.02
C GLY A 151 -11.87 -13.12 6.22
N ILE A 152 -11.43 -12.18 7.06
CA ILE A 152 -10.01 -12.04 7.42
C ILE A 152 -9.57 -13.30 8.20
N PRO A 153 -8.58 -14.07 7.70
CA PRO A 153 -8.12 -15.29 8.37
C PRO A 153 -7.55 -14.98 9.77
N PRO A 154 -7.54 -15.94 10.70
CA PRO A 154 -7.01 -15.75 12.05
C PRO A 154 -5.47 -15.77 12.11
N PHE A 155 -4.81 -15.21 11.09
CA PHE A 155 -3.37 -15.07 11.03
C PHE A 155 -2.99 -13.74 11.69
N ALA A 156 -2.14 -13.81 12.72
CA ALA A 156 -1.72 -12.62 13.47
C ALA A 156 -1.07 -11.58 12.56
N GLU A 157 -0.24 -12.02 11.62
CA GLU A 157 0.39 -11.17 10.62
C GLU A 157 -0.64 -10.41 9.78
N THR A 158 -1.60 -11.12 9.16
CA THR A 158 -2.61 -10.50 8.29
C THR A 158 -3.49 -9.50 9.04
N ARG A 159 -3.87 -9.80 10.28
CA ARG A 159 -4.63 -8.86 11.12
C ARG A 159 -3.80 -7.62 11.48
N GLY A 160 -2.52 -7.81 11.80
CA GLY A 160 -1.58 -6.72 12.06
C GLY A 160 -1.37 -5.85 10.82
N TYR A 161 -1.20 -6.47 9.65
CA TYR A 161 -1.05 -5.81 8.36
C TYR A 161 -2.24 -4.91 8.03
N VAL A 162 -3.47 -5.42 8.14
CA VAL A 162 -4.69 -4.61 7.93
C VAL A 162 -4.76 -3.46 8.92
N ALA A 163 -4.54 -3.71 10.21
CA ALA A 163 -4.59 -2.67 11.24
C ALA A 163 -3.55 -1.56 11.01
N GLN A 164 -2.32 -1.93 10.64
CA GLN A 164 -1.23 -0.98 10.38
C GLN A 164 -1.54 -0.07 9.19
N ILE A 165 -2.07 -0.63 8.09
CA ILE A 165 -2.43 0.17 6.90
C ILE A 165 -3.56 1.14 7.22
N ARG A 166 -4.57 0.71 7.98
CA ARG A 166 -5.67 1.59 8.41
C ARG A 166 -5.16 2.76 9.25
N GLU A 167 -4.25 2.50 10.18
CA GLU A 167 -3.65 3.53 11.02
C GLU A 167 -2.87 4.54 10.18
N LEU A 168 -1.97 4.06 9.31
CA LEU A 168 -1.16 4.93 8.45
C LEU A 168 -2.02 5.74 7.46
N ALA A 169 -3.07 5.14 6.90
CA ALA A 169 -4.00 5.83 6.00
C ALA A 169 -4.76 6.96 6.73
N ALA A 170 -5.16 6.74 7.98
CA ALA A 170 -5.89 7.72 8.78
C ALA A 170 -4.99 8.80 9.41
N THR A 171 -3.67 8.57 9.47
CA THR A 171 -2.71 9.47 10.12
C THR A 171 -1.74 10.06 9.11
N THR A 172 -0.67 9.33 8.79
CA THR A 172 0.40 9.78 7.89
C THR A 172 -0.15 10.23 6.55
N TYR A 173 -0.96 9.38 5.91
CA TYR A 173 -1.42 9.60 4.55
C TYR A 173 -2.76 10.31 4.45
N ALA A 174 -3.28 10.87 5.55
CA ALA A 174 -4.58 11.53 5.57
C ALA A 174 -4.61 12.73 4.60
N GLY A 175 -5.64 12.80 3.76
CA GLY A 175 -5.89 13.94 2.87
C GLY A 175 -5.22 13.84 1.50
N ILE A 176 -4.57 12.72 1.15
CA ILE A 176 -4.11 12.50 -0.23
C ILE A 176 -5.31 12.49 -1.17
N GLY A 177 -5.21 13.23 -2.27
CA GLY A 177 -6.25 13.28 -3.30
C GLY A 177 -7.51 14.06 -2.90
N ALA A 178 -7.51 14.74 -1.75
CA ALA A 178 -8.56 15.68 -1.34
C ALA A 178 -8.58 16.97 -2.19
#